data_AF-A0A843EA47-F1
#
_entry.id   AF-A0A843EA47-F1
#
_cell.length_a   1.000
_cell.length_b   1.000
_cell.length_c   1.000
_cell.angle_alpha   90.00
_cell.angle_beta   90.00
_cell.angle_gamma   90.00
#
_symmetry.space_group_name_H-M   'P 1'
#
loop_
_entity.id
_entity.type
_entity.pdbx_description
1 polymer ?
#
loop_
_entity_poly.entity_id
_entity_poly.type
_entity_poly.pdbx_seq_one_letter_code
_entity_poly.pdbx_strand_id
1 'polypeptide(L)' 'MILTNKLKGLIAEKGLSQSDVAKEIGITPKTFYEKMKIGVFGSDEIEIMIELLDIDDPAAIFFAPKVTL' A
#
# COMPACT_ATOMS: atom_id res chain seq x y z
N MET A 1 8.26 0.83 -8.12
CA MET A 1 8.21 1.47 -6.78
C MET A 1 6.78 1.91 -6.59
N ILE A 2 6.21 1.74 -5.40
CA ILE A 2 4.76 1.92 -5.22
C ILE A 2 4.41 3.41 -5.17
N LEU A 3 3.26 3.79 -5.75
CA LEU A 3 2.71 5.15 -5.62
C LEU A 3 2.06 5.35 -4.25
N THR A 4 2.89 5.57 -3.24
CA THR A 4 2.48 5.63 -1.82
C THR A 4 1.49 6.75 -1.52
N ASN A 5 1.51 7.86 -2.26
CA ASN A 5 0.51 8.91 -2.13
C ASN A 5 -0.89 8.47 -2.61
N LYS A 6 -0.96 7.71 -3.71
CA LYS A 6 -2.22 7.13 -4.19
C LYS A 6 -2.75 6.10 -3.18
N LEU A 7 -1.86 5.24 -2.69
CA LEU A 7 -2.22 4.25 -1.69
C LEU A 7 -2.79 4.90 -0.42
N LYS A 8 -2.19 6.00 0.07
CA LYS A 8 -2.77 6.78 1.20
C LYS A 8 -4.16 7.33 0.92
N GLY A 9 -4.41 7.80 -0.31
CA GLY A 9 -5.73 8.29 -0.73
C GLY A 9 -6.78 7.19 -0.63
N LEU A 10 -6.51 6.02 -1.20
CA LEU A 10 -7.41 4.86 -1.17
C LEU A 10 -7.69 4.37 0.25
N ILE A 11 -6.66 4.35 1.10
CA ILE A 11 -6.82 4.01 2.53
C ILE A 11 -7.80 4.97 3.20
N ALA A 12 -7.66 6.28 2.96
CA ALA A 12 -8.53 7.29 3.53
C ALA A 12 -9.96 7.23 2.94
N GLU A 13 -10.12 6.92 1.65
CA GLU A 13 -11.43 6.75 1.00
C GLU A 13 -12.22 5.58 1.60
N LYS A 14 -11.54 4.52 2.05
CA LYS A 14 -12.15 3.41 2.81
C LYS A 14 -12.37 3.72 4.30
N GLY A 15 -12.01 4.92 4.75
CA GLY A 15 -12.13 5.33 6.16
C GLY A 15 -11.15 4.61 7.11
N LEU A 16 -10.09 4.01 6.56
CA LEU A 16 -9.08 3.28 7.31
C LEU A 16 -7.90 4.19 7.64
N SER A 17 -7.18 3.88 8.71
CA SER A 17 -5.83 4.41 8.92
C SER A 17 -4.78 3.46 8.34
N GLN A 18 -3.57 3.97 8.08
CA GLN A 18 -2.43 3.12 7.73
C GLN A 18 -2.12 2.07 8.81
N SER A 19 -2.43 2.37 10.08
CA SER A 19 -2.25 1.43 11.18
C SER A 19 -3.30 0.32 11.18
N ASP A 20 -4.48 0.55 10.60
CA ASP A 20 -5.49 -0.49 10.43
C ASP A 20 -5.08 -1.42 9.29
N VAL A 21 -4.66 -0.88 8.15
CA VAL A 21 -4.13 -1.69 7.04
C VAL A 21 -2.92 -2.52 7.47
N ALA A 22 -2.02 -1.95 8.29
CA ALA A 22 -0.89 -2.70 8.84
C ALA A 22 -1.33 -3.99 9.57
N LYS A 23 -2.41 -3.90 10.38
CA LYS A 23 -2.97 -5.05 11.10
C LYS A 23 -3.57 -6.07 10.14
N GLU A 24 -4.31 -5.62 9.13
CA GLU A 24 -4.94 -6.50 8.13
C GLU A 24 -3.91 -7.30 7.33
N ILE A 25 -2.77 -6.70 6.98
CA ILE A 25 -1.68 -7.40 6.29
C ILE A 25 -0.70 -8.11 7.24
N GLY A 26 -0.99 -8.15 8.54
CA GLY A 26 -0.22 -8.92 9.53
C GLY A 26 1.13 -8.31 9.95
N ILE A 27 1.34 -7.00 9.81
CA ILE A 27 2.58 -6.32 10.20
C ILE A 27 2.36 -5.23 11.25
N THR A 28 3.45 -4.78 11.89
CA THR A 28 3.37 -3.66 12.81
C THR A 28 3.19 -2.33 12.06
N PRO A 29 2.49 -1.32 12.64
CA PRO A 29 2.42 0.02 12.04
C PRO A 29 3.78 0.63 11.74
N LYS A 30 4.80 0.38 12.58
CA LYS A 30 6.18 0.83 12.34
C LYS A 30 6.73 0.25 11.04
N THR A 31 6.61 -1.07 10.84
CA THR A 31 7.04 -1.75 9.61
C THR A 31 6.28 -1.22 8.40
N PHE A 32 4.98 -0.95 8.54
CA PHE A 32 4.18 -0.34 7.47
C PHE A 32 4.72 1.03 7.06
N TYR A 33 5.02 1.92 8.03
CA TYR A 33 5.60 3.24 7.73
C TYR A 33 6.97 3.15 7.06
N GLU A 34 7.82 2.20 7.49
CA GLU A 34 9.11 1.94 6.85
C GLU A 34 8.95 1.47 5.40
N LYS A 35 8.02 0.54 5.14
CA LYS A 35 7.68 0.08 3.79
C LYS A 35 7.08 1.19 2.92
N MET A 36 6.27 2.09 3.49
CA MET A 36 5.77 3.28 2.80
C MET A 36 6.87 4.29 2.45
N LYS A 37 7.92 4.39 3.28
CA LYS A 37 9.09 5.24 2.97
C LYS A 37 9.94 4.63 1.85
N ILE A 38 10.14 3.32 1.88
CA ILE A 38 10.94 2.58 0.89
C ILE A 38 10.16 2.37 -0.42
N GLY A 39 8.82 2.30 -0.34
CA GLY A 39 7.92 2.04 -1.47
C GLY A 39 7.98 0.59 -1.94
N VAL A 40 8.14 -0.36 -1.01
CA VAL A 40 8.26 -1.81 -1.29
C VAL A 40 7.40 -2.60 -0.30
N PHE A 41 6.49 -3.42 -0.84
CA PHE A 41 5.66 -4.37 -0.13
C PHE A 41 5.80 -5.75 -0.80
N GLY A 42 5.57 -6.82 -0.03
CA GLY A 42 5.53 -8.19 -0.51
C GLY A 42 4.29 -8.45 -1.37
N SER A 43 4.31 -9.48 -2.20
CA SER A 43 3.17 -9.82 -3.05
C SER A 43 1.95 -10.26 -2.25
N ASP A 44 2.18 -10.98 -1.15
CA ASP A 44 1.16 -11.37 -0.16
C ASP A 44 0.50 -10.16 0.52
N GLU A 45 1.31 -9.20 0.96
CA GLU A 45 0.81 -7.94 1.51
C GLU A 45 -0.01 -7.14 0.48
N ILE A 46 0.45 -7.13 -0.77
CA ILE A 46 -0.21 -6.41 -1.87
C ILE A 46 -1.56 -7.04 -2.21
N GLU A 47 -1.64 -8.38 -2.26
CA GLU A 47 -2.89 -9.10 -2.54
C GLU A 47 -3.97 -8.75 -1.53
N ILE A 48 -3.64 -8.77 -0.23
CA ILE A 48 -4.57 -8.38 0.84
C ILE A 48 -4.98 -6.90 0.69
N MET A 49 -4.04 -6.00 0.36
CA MET A 49 -4.37 -4.58 0.15
C MET A 49 -5.28 -4.35 -1.05
N ILE A 50 -5.15 -5.13 -2.13
CA ILE A 50 -6.01 -5.03 -3.32
C ILE A 50 -7.45 -5.39 -2.93
N GLU A 51 -7.64 -6.47 -2.19
CA GLU A 51 -8.97 -6.90 -1.72
C GLU A 51 -9.55 -5.91 -0.71
N LEU A 52 -8.77 -5.52 0.30
CA LEU A 52 -9.21 -4.63 1.37
C LEU A 52 -9.61 -3.23 0.86
N LEU A 53 -8.83 -2.70 -0.09
CA LEU A 53 -9.01 -1.36 -0.61
C LEU A 53 -9.82 -1.31 -1.91
N ASP A 54 -10.26 -2.47 -2.42
CA ASP A 54 -11.08 -2.60 -3.64
C ASP A 54 -10.40 -1.91 -4.84
N ILE A 55 -9.15 -2.29 -5.09
CA ILE A 55 -8.29 -1.64 -6.08
C ILE A 55 -8.55 -2.23 -7.46
N ASP A 56 -9.20 -1.46 -8.33
CA ASP A 56 -9.50 -1.85 -9.72
C ASP A 56 -8.24 -2.00 -10.60
N ASP A 57 -7.27 -1.09 -10.45
CA ASP A 57 -6.01 -1.10 -11.22
C ASP A 57 -4.79 -1.16 -10.27
N PRO A 58 -4.41 -2.36 -9.80
CA PRO A 58 -3.24 -2.53 -8.95
C PRO A 58 -1.93 -2.16 -9.64
N ALA A 59 -1.85 -2.33 -10.96
CA ALA A 59 -0.66 -2.03 -11.75
C ALA A 59 -0.27 -0.55 -11.65
N ALA A 60 -1.26 0.34 -11.72
CA ALA A 60 -1.07 1.77 -11.57
C ALA A 60 -0.54 2.20 -10.20
N ILE A 61 -0.61 1.35 -9.17
CA ILE A 61 -0.20 1.67 -7.80
C ILE A 61 1.07 0.93 -7.42
N PHE A 62 1.06 -0.38 -7.52
CA PHE A 62 2.13 -1.24 -6.99
C PHE A 62 3.25 -1.50 -8.00
N PHE A 63 2.97 -1.36 -9.30
CA PHE A 63 3.89 -1.71 -10.38
C PHE A 63 4.36 -0.50 -11.20
N ALA A 64 4.24 0.70 -10.65
CA ALA A 64 4.68 1.91 -11.34
C ALA A 64 6.19 1.84 -11.67
N PRO A 65 6.58 2.14 -12.94
CA PRO A 65 7.97 2.11 -13.37
C PRO A 65 8.79 3.08 -12.50
N LYS A 66 10.01 2.66 -12.18
CA LYS A 66 10.95 3.50 -11.42
C LYS A 66 11.21 4.75 -12.25
N VAL A 67 10.71 5.92 -11.81
CA VAL A 67 11.13 7.19 -12.39
C VAL A 67 12.53 7.46 -11.83
N THR A 68 13.55 7.00 -12.54
CA THR A 68 14.93 7.46 -12.33
C THR A 68 15.01 8.91 -12.79
N LEU A 69 15.29 9.81 -11.85
CA LEU A 69 15.77 11.17 -12.13
C LEU A 69 17.24 11.11 -12.58
#